data_AF-A0A7X7BI81-F1
#
_entry.id   AF-A0A7X7BI81-F1
#
_cell.length_a   1.000
_cell.length_b   1.000
_cell.length_c   1.000
_cell.angle_alpha   90.00
_cell.angle_beta   90.00
_cell.angle_gamma   90.00
#
_symmetry.space_group_name_H-M   'P 1'
#
loop_
_entity.id
_entity.type
_entity.pdbx_description
1 polymer ?
#
loop_
_entity_poly.entity_id
_entity_poly.type
_entity_poly.pdbx_seq_one_letter_code
_entity_poly.pdbx_strand_id
1 'polypeptide(L)'
;MVEVFSAWLEKVKEKVLPKSTLGKAIAYSISQLENLKNFLLDGRLEIDNNRAERLIKPFMIRRRGWLFSNTPKGAKSSAILYSIIETVKENNLKPYEYLKYVLETIPYIDVSNKEEVDKLLP
;
A
#
# COMPACT_ATOMS: atom_id res chain seq x y z
N MET A 1 11.75 10.13 21.86
CA MET A 1 12.54 9.39 20.84
C MET A 1 12.45 10.06 19.46
N VAL A 2 11.25 10.24 18.89
CA VAL A 2 11.07 10.90 17.57
C VAL A 2 11.54 12.36 17.58
N GLU A 3 11.31 13.10 18.66
CA GLU A 3 11.80 14.49 18.80
C GLU A 3 13.32 14.59 18.83
N VAL A 4 13.98 13.65 19.53
CA VAL A 4 15.45 13.57 19.58
C VAL A 4 16.02 13.27 18.19
N PHE A 5 15.37 12.37 17.45
CA PHE A 5 15.74 12.06 16.07
C PHE A 5 15.53 13.25 15.12
N SER A 6 14.41 13.96 15.26
CA SER A 6 14.13 15.19 14.50
C SER A 6 15.18 16.27 14.75
N ALA A 7 15.51 16.53 16.02
CA ALA A 7 16.55 17.49 16.38
C ALA A 7 17.93 17.08 15.85
N TRP A 8 18.21 15.77 15.81
CA TRP A 8 19.43 15.26 15.20
C TRP A 8 19.44 15.47 13.68
N LEU A 9 18.33 15.20 12.97
CA LEU A 9 18.23 15.40 11.51
C LEU A 9 18.51 16.85 11.11
N GLU A 10 17.94 17.83 11.81
CA GLU A 10 18.19 19.26 11.51
C GLU A 10 19.66 19.64 11.75
N LYS A 11 20.28 19.14 12.83
CA LYS A 11 21.72 19.37 13.10
C LYS A 11 22.64 18.77 12.04
N VAL A 12 22.28 17.59 11.50
CA VAL A 12 23.10 16.92 10.48
C VAL A 12 22.89 17.54 9.10
N LYS A 13 21.68 18.02 8.80
CA LYS A 13 21.34 18.71 7.55
C LYS A 13 22.27 19.89 7.26
N GLU A 14 22.64 20.68 8.28
CA GLU A 14 23.55 21.82 8.14
C GLU A 14 25.00 21.40 7.82
N LYS A 15 25.37 20.16 8.12
CA LYS A 15 26.75 19.64 7.99
C LYS A 15 26.97 18.81 6.73
N VAL A 16 25.91 18.48 5.99
CA VAL A 16 25.97 17.62 4.81
C VAL A 16 25.71 18.40 3.53
N LEU A 17 26.40 18.04 2.45
CA LEU A 17 26.09 18.60 1.15
C LEU A 17 24.69 18.15 0.71
N PRO A 18 23.77 19.07 0.36
CA PRO A 18 22.38 18.73 0.03
C PRO A 18 22.23 17.72 -1.11
N LYS A 19 23.15 17.73 -2.08
CA LYS A 19 23.12 16.83 -3.24
C LYS A 19 23.78 15.46 -3.00
N SER A 20 24.45 15.27 -1.86
CA SER A 20 25.03 13.99 -1.49
C SER A 20 23.94 12.93 -1.23
N THR A 21 24.29 11.65 -1.29
CA THR A 21 23.37 10.55 -0.95
C THR A 21 22.80 10.71 0.46
N LEU A 22 23.66 11.07 1.42
CA LEU A 22 23.25 11.35 2.81
C LEU A 22 22.37 12.61 2.92
N GLY A 23 22.72 13.69 2.21
CA GLY A 23 21.92 14.92 2.19
C GLY A 23 20.51 14.70 1.64
N LYS A 24 20.38 13.89 0.57
CA LYS A 24 19.08 13.49 0.02
C LYS A 24 18.27 12.64 1.01
N ALA A 25 18.92 11.68 1.68
CA ALA A 25 18.26 10.85 2.68
C ALA A 25 17.73 11.68 3.86
N ILE A 26 18.54 12.62 4.37
CA ILE A 26 18.13 13.52 5.46
C ILE A 26 16.98 14.41 5.04
N ALA A 27 17.06 15.04 3.86
CA ALA A 27 15.99 15.88 3.33
C ALA A 27 14.67 15.09 3.19
N TYR A 28 14.75 13.84 2.70
CA TYR A 28 13.62 12.93 2.63
C TYR A 28 13.04 12.62 4.02
N SER A 29 13.88 12.22 4.97
CA SER A 29 13.45 11.91 6.35
C SER A 29 12.77 13.10 7.04
N ILE A 30 13.27 14.33 6.84
CA ILE A 30 12.65 15.54 7.38
C ILE A 30 11.27 15.76 6.74
N SER A 31 11.16 15.64 5.42
CA SER A 31 9.87 15.81 4.72
C SER A 31 8.82 14.77 5.13
N GLN A 32 9.25 13.58 5.53
CA GLN A 32 8.38 12.48 5.94
C GLN A 32 8.11 12.45 7.46
N LEU A 33 8.75 13.33 8.24
CA LEU A 33 8.71 13.27 9.70
C LEU A 33 7.29 13.40 10.26
N GLU A 34 6.43 14.22 9.64
CA GLU A 34 5.05 14.39 10.09
C GLU A 34 4.25 13.11 9.89
N ASN A 35 4.40 12.46 8.73
CA ASN A 35 3.81 11.15 8.50
C ASN A 35 4.34 10.08 9.45
N LEU A 36 5.65 10.13 9.79
CA LEU A 36 6.25 9.22 10.75
C LEU A 36 5.66 9.40 12.16
N LYS A 37 5.18 10.59 12.55
CA LYS A 37 4.55 10.77 13.86
C LYS A 37 3.15 10.15 13.96
N ASN A 38 2.52 9.79 12.85
CA ASN A 38 1.13 9.30 12.88
C ASN A 38 0.94 8.05 13.76
N PHE A 39 1.93 7.17 13.88
CA PHE A 39 1.84 6.01 14.79
C PHE A 39 1.82 6.41 16.27
N LEU A 40 2.28 7.62 16.62
CA LEU A 40 2.17 8.16 17.98
C LEU A 40 0.74 8.67 18.25
N LEU A 41 -0.01 9.02 17.21
CA LEU A 41 -1.37 9.54 17.30
C LEU A 41 -2.41 8.42 17.29
N ASP A 42 -2.15 7.34 16.56
CA ASP A 42 -3.03 6.16 16.50
C ASP A 42 -2.23 4.87 16.75
N GLY A 43 -2.48 4.23 17.90
CA GLY A 43 -1.83 2.99 18.30
C GLY A 43 -2.20 1.76 17.46
N ARG A 44 -3.15 1.88 16.52
CA ARG A 44 -3.45 0.84 15.53
C ARG A 44 -2.45 0.82 14.37
N LEU A 45 -1.64 1.86 14.21
CA LEU A 45 -0.65 1.96 13.16
C LEU A 45 0.69 1.37 13.62
N GLU A 46 1.32 0.60 12.73
CA GLU A 46 2.69 0.12 12.93
C GLU A 46 3.69 1.25 12.66
N ILE A 47 4.85 1.23 13.35
CA ILE A 47 5.93 2.20 13.15
C ILE A 47 6.60 2.06 11.78
N ASP A 48 6.50 0.87 11.18
CA ASP A 48 7.10 0.52 9.91
C ASP A 48 6.02 0.15 8.88
N ASN A 49 6.42 0.14 7.61
CA ASN A 49 5.58 -0.23 6.48
C ASN A 49 5.84 -1.68 6.02
N ASN A 50 6.52 -2.52 6.83
CA ASN A 50 6.97 -3.85 6.41
C ASN A 50 5.80 -4.74 6.02
N ARG A 51 4.63 -4.59 6.65
CA ARG A 51 3.43 -5.33 6.28
C ARG A 51 2.98 -4.97 4.86
N ALA A 52 2.87 -3.68 4.54
CA ALA A 52 2.50 -3.23 3.19
C ALA A 52 3.53 -3.66 2.14
N GLU A 53 4.83 -3.55 2.45
CA GLU A 53 5.90 -3.99 1.55
C GLU A 53 5.88 -5.51 1.28
N ARG A 54 5.61 -6.31 2.31
CA ARG A 54 5.45 -7.77 2.16
C ARG A 54 4.27 -8.12 1.27
N LEU A 55 3.13 -7.41 1.40
CA LEU A 55 1.93 -7.65 0.59
C LEU A 55 2.14 -7.30 -0.90
N ILE A 56 2.88 -6.23 -1.22
CA ILE A 56 3.13 -5.85 -2.61
C ILE A 56 4.26 -6.65 -3.28
N LYS A 57 5.18 -7.25 -2.50
CA LYS A 57 6.35 -7.96 -3.02
C LYS A 57 6.01 -9.09 -4.02
N PRO A 58 5.01 -9.97 -3.79
CA PRO A 58 4.61 -10.98 -4.77
C PRO A 58 4.18 -10.39 -6.12
N PHE A 59 3.49 -9.25 -6.11
CA PHE A 59 3.11 -8.54 -7.33
C PHE A 59 4.36 -8.05 -8.08
N MET A 60 5.31 -7.43 -7.36
CA MET A 60 6.55 -6.93 -7.96
C MET A 60 7.41 -8.04 -8.58
N ILE A 61 7.47 -9.21 -7.93
CA ILE A 61 8.16 -10.39 -8.47
C ILE A 61 7.48 -10.87 -9.75
N ARG A 62 6.14 -11.01 -9.75
CA ARG A 62 5.39 -11.44 -10.94
C ARG A 62 5.49 -10.45 -12.09
N ARG A 63 5.44 -9.14 -11.80
CA ARG A 63 5.60 -8.07 -12.81
C ARG A 63 6.90 -8.21 -13.59
N ARG A 64 7.99 -8.66 -12.96
CA ARG A 64 9.27 -8.90 -13.63
C ARG A 64 9.19 -10.02 -14.68
N GLY A 65 8.29 -10.99 -14.49
CA GLY A 65 8.04 -12.09 -15.43
C GLY A 65 6.99 -11.78 -16.50
N TRP A 66 6.19 -10.73 -16.34
CA TRP A 66 5.18 -10.31 -17.33
C TRP A 66 5.79 -9.46 -18.44
N LEU A 67 6.71 -10.06 -19.22
CA LEU A 67 7.46 -9.38 -20.27
C LEU A 67 6.58 -8.78 -21.39
N PHE A 68 5.35 -9.27 -21.55
CA PHE A 68 4.40 -8.84 -22.58
C PHE A 68 3.20 -8.04 -22.05
N SER A 69 3.08 -7.83 -20.74
CA SER A 69 2.00 -7.04 -20.13
C SER A 69 2.45 -5.58 -19.95
N ASN A 70 2.55 -4.84 -21.06
CA ASN A 70 3.12 -3.49 -21.07
C ASN A 70 2.09 -2.35 -21.10
N THR A 71 0.79 -2.65 -21.10
CA THR A 71 -0.23 -1.60 -21.23
C THR A 71 -0.59 -1.00 -19.87
N PRO A 72 -0.72 0.34 -19.75
CA PRO A 72 -1.19 0.98 -18.52
C PRO A 72 -2.55 0.46 -18.05
N LYS A 73 -3.44 0.12 -19.00
CA LYS A 73 -4.75 -0.47 -18.70
C LYS A 73 -4.62 -1.84 -18.04
N GLY A 74 -3.78 -2.74 -18.58
CA GLY A 74 -3.55 -4.06 -17.99
C GLY A 74 -2.89 -4.00 -16.61
N ALA A 75 -1.96 -3.06 -16.42
CA ALA A 75 -1.35 -2.81 -15.11
C ALA A 75 -2.38 -2.34 -14.08
N LYS A 76 -3.27 -1.41 -14.46
CA LYS A 76 -4.36 -0.93 -13.60
C LYS A 76 -5.33 -2.06 -13.22
N SER A 77 -5.78 -2.86 -14.19
CA SER A 77 -6.69 -3.98 -13.92
C SER A 77 -6.05 -5.02 -13.01
N SER A 78 -4.77 -5.33 -13.22
CA SER A 78 -4.03 -6.25 -12.36
C SER A 78 -3.93 -5.70 -10.93
N ALA A 79 -3.56 -4.43 -10.76
CA ALA A 79 -3.47 -3.80 -9.45
C ALA A 79 -4.81 -3.87 -8.69
N ILE A 80 -5.94 -3.59 -9.36
CA ILE A 80 -7.28 -3.71 -8.76
C ILE A 80 -7.55 -5.14 -8.29
N LEU A 81 -7.29 -6.14 -9.15
CA LEU A 81 -7.52 -7.54 -8.80
C LEU A 81 -6.67 -7.99 -7.61
N TYR A 82 -5.38 -7.63 -7.57
CA TYR A 82 -4.52 -7.96 -6.43
C TYR A 82 -4.97 -7.27 -5.16
N SER A 83 -5.39 -6.00 -5.22
CA SER A 83 -5.93 -5.29 -4.05
C SER A 83 -7.16 -6.00 -3.47
N ILE A 84 -8.07 -6.47 -4.32
CA ILE A 84 -9.25 -7.24 -3.88
C ILE A 84 -8.80 -8.55 -3.21
N ILE A 85 -7.92 -9.31 -3.87
CA ILE A 85 -7.42 -10.59 -3.33
C ILE A 85 -6.72 -10.41 -1.98
N GLU A 86 -5.88 -9.40 -1.82
CA GLU A 86 -5.23 -9.14 -0.53
C GLU A 86 -6.26 -8.72 0.54
N THR A 87 -7.26 -7.89 0.20
CA THR A 87 -8.34 -7.53 1.14
C THR A 87 -9.12 -8.76 1.62
N VAL A 88 -9.45 -9.68 0.71
CA VAL A 88 -10.14 -10.94 1.04
C VAL A 88 -9.32 -11.79 2.01
N LYS A 89 -8.00 -11.88 1.81
CA LYS A 89 -7.11 -12.60 2.72
C LYS A 89 -7.03 -11.94 4.10
N GLU A 90 -7.00 -10.61 4.14
CA GLU A 90 -6.97 -9.86 5.41
C GLU A 90 -8.27 -10.04 6.23
N ASN A 91 -9.40 -10.27 5.55
CA ASN A 91 -10.66 -10.68 6.18
C ASN A 91 -10.75 -12.20 6.48
N ASN A 92 -9.65 -12.95 6.34
CA ASN A 92 -9.59 -14.40 6.56
C ASN A 92 -10.51 -15.24 5.66
N LEU A 93 -10.89 -14.70 4.50
CA LEU A 93 -11.69 -15.41 3.50
C LEU A 93 -10.80 -16.08 2.45
N LYS A 94 -11.32 -17.14 1.82
CA LYS A 94 -10.61 -17.82 0.72
C LYS A 94 -10.84 -17.06 -0.59
N PRO A 95 -9.77 -16.59 -1.28
CA PRO A 95 -9.91 -15.79 -2.50
C PRO A 95 -10.74 -16.45 -3.60
N TYR A 96 -10.60 -17.76 -3.79
CA TYR A 96 -11.35 -18.48 -4.82
C TYR A 96 -12.85 -18.51 -4.53
N GLU A 97 -13.24 -18.83 -3.29
CA GLU A 97 -14.65 -18.90 -2.89
C GLU A 97 -15.31 -17.52 -2.97
N TYR A 98 -14.60 -16.48 -2.54
CA TYR A 98 -15.07 -15.09 -2.67
C TYR A 98 -15.26 -14.67 -4.12
N LEU A 99 -14.26 -14.89 -4.99
CA LEU A 99 -14.37 -14.51 -6.40
C LEU A 99 -15.50 -15.28 -7.10
N LYS A 100 -15.67 -16.56 -6.76
CA LYS A 100 -16.78 -17.36 -7.26
C LYS A 100 -18.12 -16.76 -6.84
N TYR A 101 -18.30 -16.48 -5.54
CA TYR A 101 -19.50 -15.84 -5.01
C TYR A 101 -19.81 -14.51 -5.71
N VAL A 102 -18.82 -13.63 -5.85
CA VAL A 102 -18.99 -12.34 -6.52
C VAL A 102 -19.41 -12.52 -7.98
N LEU A 103 -18.74 -13.38 -8.73
CA LEU A 103 -19.05 -13.60 -10.16
C LEU A 103 -20.40 -14.28 -10.37
N GLU A 104 -20.83 -15.15 -9.45
CA GLU A 104 -22.16 -15.78 -9.47
C GLU A 104 -23.27 -14.80 -9.05
N THR A 105 -22.97 -13.81 -8.20
CA THR A 105 -23.98 -12.88 -7.67
C THR A 105 -24.15 -11.62 -8.51
N ILE A 106 -23.09 -11.12 -9.15
CA ILE A 106 -23.11 -9.91 -10.00
C ILE A 106 -24.26 -9.88 -11.02
N PRO A 107 -24.58 -10.97 -11.75
CA PRO A 107 -25.66 -10.96 -12.74
C PRO A 107 -27.05 -10.70 -12.15
N TYR A 108 -27.23 -10.87 -10.84
CA TYR A 108 -28.52 -10.78 -10.14
C TYR A 108 -28.67 -9.49 -9.33
N ILE A 109 -27.68 -8.59 -9.32
CA ILE A 109 -27.71 -7.33 -8.57
C ILE A 109 -27.59 -6.13 -9.51
N ASP A 110 -28.12 -4.99 -9.09
CA ASP A 110 -27.90 -3.73 -9.77
C ASP A 110 -26.55 -3.14 -9.35
N VAL A 111 -25.56 -3.26 -10.23
CA VAL A 111 -24.21 -2.69 -10.05
C VAL A 111 -24.20 -1.15 -9.97
N SER A 112 -25.29 -0.49 -10.35
CA SER A 112 -25.46 0.96 -10.20
C SER A 112 -25.88 1.34 -8.77
N ASN A 113 -26.47 0.38 -8.04
CA ASN A 113 -26.88 0.57 -6.65
C ASN A 113 -25.73 0.21 -5.70
N LYS A 114 -25.19 1.24 -5.05
CA LYS A 114 -24.06 1.11 -4.12
C LYS A 114 -24.37 0.15 -2.95
N GLU A 115 -25.58 0.15 -2.42
CA GLU A 115 -25.95 -0.70 -1.28
C GLU A 115 -25.96 -2.19 -1.65
N GLU A 116 -26.25 -2.53 -2.90
CA GLU A 116 -26.18 -3.91 -3.38
C GLU A 116 -24.74 -4.36 -3.64
N VAL A 117 -23.91 -3.45 -4.17
CA VAL A 117 -22.47 -3.71 -4.37
C VAL A 117 -21.74 -3.84 -3.03
N ASP A 118 -22.11 -3.04 -2.02
CA ASP A 118 -21.49 -3.09 -0.70
C ASP A 118 -21.72 -4.45 0.00
N LYS A 119 -22.80 -5.17 -0.34
CA LYS A 119 -23.02 -6.55 0.15
C LYS A 119 -22.01 -7.55 -0.38
N LEU A 120 -21.32 -7.24 -1.48
CA LEU A 120 -20.28 -8.09 -2.05
C LEU A 120 -18.90 -7.85 -1.45
N LEU A 121 -18.74 -6.85 -0.56
CA LEU A 121 -17.45 -6.58 0.05
C LEU A 121 -17.02 -7.73 0.99
N PRO A 122 -15.73 -8.08 1.02
CA PRO A 122 -15.20 -9.15 1.86
C PRO A 122 -15.10 -8.77 3.33
#